data_AF-A0A1Y4LAA4-F1
#
_entry.id   AF-A0A1Y4LAA4-F1
#
_cell.length_a   1.000
_cell.length_b   1.000
_cell.length_c   1.000
_cell.angle_alpha   90.00
_cell.angle_beta   90.00
_cell.angle_gamma   90.00
#
_symmetry.space_group_name_H-M   'P 1'
#
loop_
_entity.id
_entity.type
_entity.pdbx_description
1 polymer ?
#
loop_
_entity_poly.entity_id
_entity_poly.type
_entity_poly.pdbx_seq_one_letter_code
_entity_poly.pdbx_strand_id
1 'polypeptide(L)'
;MVLSHWKEGAFLAKIQLFVCCHQPSFVPEHPLLVPIQVGAALAEERFPGFLQDDVGADNLSAKNRSYCELTAQYWAWKHAEADFYGFFHYRRYLYPEPEARLPYRLERSPAPEVLDRLGYGRFGELIVRYDVILPKGENMHLPVWKHYAQAPFHHGEDLSLVRDILLERHPEFAGAAEAYLNGSVCYFGNLFIMRRAVFQAYCAWLFPLLAEFDARADTSGYSPQERRVDGYLAERLLGIYAAQLRREGGVRMLELPRVHFLSREDYFRQRLLNAALPPGSRRRSVVKGLRGGRG
;
A
#
# COMPACT_ATOMS: atom_id res chain seq x y z
N MET A 1 -0.06 -46.27 5.40
CA MET A 1 0.07 -46.28 3.92
C MET A 1 -1.04 -45.37 3.41
N VAL A 2 -0.81 -44.09 3.16
CA VAL A 2 0.03 -43.54 2.08
C VAL A 2 0.91 -42.41 2.62
N LEU A 3 2.22 -42.57 2.44
CA LEU A 3 3.22 -41.52 2.62
C LEU A 3 3.17 -40.62 1.37
N SER A 4 2.62 -39.42 1.46
CA SER A 4 2.78 -38.41 0.41
C SER A 4 4.02 -37.55 0.68
N HIS A 5 5.15 -38.10 0.25
CA HIS A 5 6.34 -37.45 -0.28
C HIS A 5 6.27 -35.91 -0.38
N TRP A 6 6.65 -35.24 0.70
CA TRP A 6 7.20 -33.89 0.59
C TRP A 6 8.60 -34.04 0.03
N LYS A 7 8.79 -33.66 -1.25
CA LYS A 7 10.13 -33.50 -1.81
C LYS A 7 10.80 -32.32 -1.10
N GLU A 8 11.63 -32.63 -0.11
CA GLU A 8 12.76 -31.79 0.27
C GLU A 8 13.60 -31.53 -1.00
N GLY A 9 13.84 -30.26 -1.34
CA GLY A 9 14.79 -29.90 -2.41
C GLY A 9 14.38 -28.84 -3.43
N ALA A 10 13.28 -28.10 -3.24
CA ALA A 10 13.09 -26.82 -3.94
C ALA A 10 13.06 -25.71 -2.88
N PHE A 11 14.03 -24.80 -2.90
CA PHE A 11 13.99 -23.58 -2.09
C PHE A 11 12.71 -22.83 -2.49
N LEU A 12 11.63 -22.98 -1.73
CA LEU A 12 10.43 -22.16 -1.88
C LEU A 12 10.81 -20.76 -1.41
N ALA A 13 10.72 -19.77 -2.29
CA ALA A 13 11.05 -18.40 -1.98
C ALA A 13 10.35 -17.95 -0.70
N LYS A 14 11.08 -17.30 0.22
CA LYS A 14 10.52 -16.78 1.46
C LYS A 14 9.69 -15.54 1.17
N ILE A 15 8.37 -15.67 1.19
CA ILE A 15 7.42 -14.57 0.94
C ILE A 15 6.82 -14.12 2.27
N GLN A 16 6.92 -12.84 2.58
CA GLN A 16 6.29 -12.25 3.76
C GLN A 16 5.38 -11.09 3.36
N LEU A 17 4.06 -11.28 3.53
CA LEU A 17 3.04 -10.27 3.29
C LEU A 17 2.62 -9.70 4.65
N PHE A 18 3.22 -8.57 5.02
CA PHE A 18 2.96 -7.88 6.27
C PHE A 18 1.56 -7.27 6.25
N VAL A 19 0.72 -7.67 7.21
CA VAL A 19 -0.63 -7.13 7.39
C VAL A 19 -0.58 -6.09 8.50
N CYS A 20 -0.62 -4.81 8.13
CA CYS A 20 -0.45 -3.69 9.03
C CYS A 20 -1.75 -3.39 9.79
N CYS A 21 -1.68 -3.50 11.13
CA CYS A 21 -2.81 -3.33 12.03
C CYS A 21 -2.51 -2.23 13.06
N HIS A 22 -3.30 -1.15 13.06
CA HIS A 22 -3.25 -0.10 14.10
C HIS A 22 -4.31 -0.31 15.20
N GLN A 23 -5.16 -1.32 15.04
CA GLN A 23 -6.21 -1.70 15.98
C GLN A 23 -6.36 -3.22 15.98
N PRO A 24 -6.89 -3.82 17.07
CA PRO A 24 -7.17 -5.25 17.12
C PRO A 24 -7.99 -5.70 15.91
N SER A 25 -7.41 -6.60 15.11
CA SER A 25 -7.97 -7.04 13.83
C SER A 25 -7.71 -8.53 13.65
N PHE A 26 -8.69 -9.25 13.11
CA PHE A 26 -8.51 -10.65 12.76
C PHE A 26 -7.65 -10.76 11.49
N VAL A 27 -6.51 -11.44 11.61
CA VAL A 27 -5.67 -11.89 10.49
C VAL A 27 -5.64 -13.41 10.53
N PRO A 28 -6.11 -14.11 9.49
CA PRO A 28 -6.14 -15.57 9.49
C PRO A 28 -4.71 -16.13 9.46
N GLU A 29 -4.52 -17.26 10.11
CA GLU A 29 -3.28 -18.03 9.98
C GLU A 29 -3.10 -18.46 8.53
N HIS A 30 -2.02 -18.01 7.89
CA HIS A 30 -1.68 -18.36 6.53
C HIS A 30 -0.17 -18.23 6.31
N PRO A 31 0.51 -19.17 5.61
CA PRO A 31 1.98 -19.14 5.47
C PRO A 31 2.56 -17.86 4.85
N LEU A 32 1.78 -17.15 4.05
CA LEU A 32 2.19 -15.88 3.43
C LEU A 32 1.93 -14.65 4.30
N LEU A 33 0.98 -14.70 5.25
CA LEU A 33 0.53 -13.51 5.98
C LEU A 33 1.31 -13.36 7.27
N VAL A 34 1.85 -12.17 7.49
CA VAL A 34 2.62 -11.82 8.69
C VAL A 34 1.92 -10.66 9.39
N PRO A 35 1.13 -10.90 10.44
CA PRO A 35 0.48 -9.83 11.17
C PRO A 35 1.50 -8.94 11.89
N ILE A 36 1.40 -7.62 11.72
CA ILE A 36 2.26 -6.62 12.39
C ILE A 36 1.42 -5.48 12.97
N GLN A 37 1.64 -5.21 14.25
CA GLN A 37 1.12 -4.04 14.94
C GLN A 37 1.96 -2.83 14.56
N VAL A 38 1.31 -1.80 14.02
CA VAL A 38 1.95 -0.53 13.71
C VAL A 38 1.71 0.50 14.80
N GLY A 39 2.67 1.41 15.01
CA GLY A 39 2.60 2.41 16.07
C GLY A 39 2.65 1.80 17.46
N ALA A 40 3.30 0.65 17.61
CA ALA A 40 3.35 -0.07 18.86
C ALA A 40 4.06 0.71 19.99
N ALA A 41 5.00 1.61 19.64
CA ALA A 41 5.61 2.55 20.58
C ALA A 41 4.63 3.58 21.16
N LEU A 42 3.47 3.78 20.51
CA LEU A 42 2.41 4.70 20.94
C LEU A 42 1.19 3.97 21.52
N ALA A 43 1.19 2.64 21.49
CA ALA A 43 0.04 1.83 21.86
C ALA A 43 0.06 1.45 23.34
N GLU A 44 -1.12 1.46 23.97
CA GLU A 44 -1.29 1.00 25.35
C GLU A 44 -1.25 -0.54 25.44
N GLU A 45 -1.74 -1.21 24.40
CA GLU A 45 -1.86 -2.67 24.34
C GLU A 45 -1.05 -3.27 23.18
N ARG A 46 -0.51 -4.47 23.41
CA ARG A 46 0.21 -5.26 22.42
C ARG A 46 -0.70 -6.36 21.89
N PHE A 47 -0.82 -6.49 20.57
CA PHE A 47 -1.65 -7.51 19.94
C PHE A 47 -0.98 -8.88 20.03
N PRO A 48 -1.56 -9.86 20.73
CA PRO A 48 -0.95 -11.19 20.88
C PRO A 48 -0.73 -11.88 19.53
N GLY A 49 0.46 -12.42 19.32
CA GLY A 49 0.83 -13.12 18.08
C GLY A 49 1.20 -12.20 16.90
N PHE A 50 1.20 -10.87 17.10
CA PHE A 50 1.59 -9.92 16.06
C PHE A 50 3.05 -9.50 16.28
N LEU A 51 3.78 -9.33 15.16
CA LEU A 51 5.02 -8.57 15.19
C LEU A 51 4.75 -7.14 15.67
N GLN A 52 5.78 -6.49 16.18
CA GLN A 52 5.68 -5.15 16.75
C GLN A 52 6.70 -4.26 16.02
N ASP A 53 6.22 -3.17 15.43
CA ASP A 53 7.07 -2.30 14.59
C ASP A 53 8.06 -1.43 15.39
N ASP A 54 8.07 -1.51 16.72
CA ASP A 54 9.02 -0.85 17.61
C ASP A 54 10.11 -1.77 18.17
N VAL A 55 10.13 -3.05 17.78
CA VAL A 55 11.15 -4.00 18.21
C VAL A 55 12.43 -3.80 17.40
N GLY A 56 13.57 -3.70 18.07
CA GLY A 56 14.87 -3.45 17.45
C GLY A 56 15.26 -1.97 17.45
N ALA A 57 16.56 -1.69 17.35
CA ALA A 57 17.10 -0.34 17.57
C ALA A 57 16.73 0.67 16.47
N ASP A 58 16.57 0.22 15.22
CA ASP A 58 16.30 1.10 14.06
C ASP A 58 14.83 0.97 13.63
N ASN A 59 13.95 1.82 14.16
CA ASN A 59 12.53 1.79 13.83
C ASN A 59 11.90 3.20 13.80
N LEU A 60 10.72 3.31 13.17
CA LEU A 60 9.94 4.54 13.07
C LEU A 60 8.58 4.44 13.79
N SER A 61 8.39 3.49 14.70
CA SER A 61 7.08 3.23 15.32
C SER A 61 6.46 4.47 15.98
N ALA A 62 7.28 5.28 16.65
CA ALA A 62 6.83 6.53 17.27
C ALA A 62 6.30 7.58 16.27
N LYS A 63 6.65 7.46 14.98
CA LYS A 63 6.17 8.32 13.89
C LYS A 63 4.89 7.81 13.23
N ASN A 64 4.26 6.75 13.74
CA ASN A 64 3.09 6.13 13.09
C ASN A 64 1.92 7.10 12.86
N ARG A 65 1.76 8.13 13.70
CA ARG A 65 0.72 9.16 13.49
C ARG A 65 0.86 9.89 12.16
N SER A 66 2.06 10.00 11.59
CA SER A 66 2.29 10.59 10.27
C SER A 66 2.64 9.55 9.20
N TYR A 67 3.56 8.65 9.49
CA TYR A 67 4.03 7.61 8.57
C TYR A 67 3.02 6.47 8.35
N CYS A 68 2.02 6.33 9.22
CA CYS A 68 1.00 5.29 9.13
C CYS A 68 1.63 3.90 8.93
N GLU A 69 1.12 3.09 7.97
CA GLU A 69 1.62 1.75 7.67
C GLU A 69 3.11 1.72 7.21
N LEU A 70 3.72 2.86 6.87
CA LEU A 70 5.14 2.93 6.51
C LEU A 70 6.07 2.60 7.68
N THR A 71 5.59 2.64 8.92
CA THR A 71 6.41 2.22 10.08
C THR A 71 6.67 0.72 10.05
N ALA A 72 5.70 -0.10 9.65
CA ALA A 72 5.91 -1.52 9.36
C ALA A 72 6.82 -1.72 8.15
N GLN A 73 6.67 -0.89 7.10
CA GLN A 73 7.56 -0.95 5.93
C GLN A 73 9.01 -0.69 6.30
N TYR A 74 9.27 0.34 7.10
CA TYR A 74 10.59 0.67 7.61
C TYR A 74 11.13 -0.44 8.50
N TRP A 75 10.31 -0.96 9.43
CA TRP A 75 10.71 -2.06 10.30
C TRP A 75 11.13 -3.29 9.50
N ALA A 76 10.33 -3.68 8.50
CA ALA A 76 10.65 -4.81 7.64
C ALA A 76 11.90 -4.56 6.79
N TRP A 77 12.15 -3.31 6.37
CA TRP A 77 13.38 -2.94 5.67
C TRP A 77 14.63 -3.20 6.53
N LYS A 78 14.55 -2.92 7.83
CA LYS A 78 15.70 -3.03 8.75
C LYS A 78 15.86 -4.41 9.38
N HIS A 79 14.76 -5.11 9.66
CA HIS A 79 14.77 -6.27 10.54
C HIS A 79 14.26 -7.57 9.92
N ALA A 80 13.50 -7.50 8.81
CA ALA A 80 12.94 -8.69 8.20
C ALA A 80 13.81 -9.21 7.05
N GLU A 81 13.94 -10.53 6.96
CA GLU A 81 14.62 -11.21 5.87
C GLU A 81 13.63 -12.04 5.05
N ALA A 82 13.40 -11.66 3.79
CA ALA A 82 12.53 -12.35 2.85
C ALA A 82 13.08 -12.22 1.42
N ASP A 83 12.65 -13.12 0.53
CA ASP A 83 12.87 -12.98 -0.92
C ASP A 83 11.84 -12.03 -1.54
N PHE A 84 10.64 -11.95 -0.94
CA PHE A 84 9.56 -11.06 -1.33
C PHE A 84 8.92 -10.40 -0.11
N TYR A 85 8.76 -9.10 -0.20
CA TYR A 85 8.16 -8.26 0.83
C TYR A 85 6.86 -7.67 0.29
N GLY A 86 5.76 -7.87 0.99
CA GLY A 86 4.48 -7.24 0.67
C GLY A 86 3.88 -6.54 1.86
N PHE A 87 3.09 -5.50 1.59
CA PHE A 87 2.41 -4.71 2.61
C PHE A 87 0.94 -4.61 2.27
N PHE A 88 0.12 -5.09 3.20
CA PHE A 88 -1.33 -5.00 3.17
C PHE A 88 -1.81 -4.20 4.37
N HIS A 89 -3.03 -3.68 4.25
CA HIS A 89 -3.74 -3.12 5.39
C HIS A 89 -4.54 -4.25 6.03
N TYR A 90 -4.80 -4.17 7.33
CA TYR A 90 -5.68 -5.13 8.05
C TYR A 90 -7.03 -5.43 7.36
N ARG A 91 -7.52 -4.49 6.53
CA ARG A 91 -8.79 -4.59 5.80
C ARG A 91 -8.68 -4.54 4.28
N ARG A 92 -7.47 -4.55 3.69
CA ARG A 92 -7.29 -4.50 2.23
C ARG A 92 -6.10 -5.34 1.79
N TYR A 93 -6.36 -6.42 1.06
CA TYR A 93 -5.32 -7.32 0.54
C TYR A 93 -5.33 -7.35 -0.98
N LEU A 94 -4.20 -7.70 -1.61
CA LEU A 94 -4.18 -8.09 -3.03
C LEU A 94 -4.56 -9.56 -3.17
N TYR A 95 -5.20 -9.95 -4.27
CA TYR A 95 -5.53 -11.35 -4.55
C TYR A 95 -5.25 -11.73 -6.02
N PRO A 96 -4.88 -12.99 -6.31
CA PRO A 96 -4.37 -13.45 -7.61
C PRO A 96 -5.45 -13.58 -8.70
N GLU A 97 -6.03 -12.44 -9.12
CA GLU A 97 -6.99 -12.34 -10.22
C GLU A 97 -6.57 -11.24 -11.22
N PRO A 98 -5.55 -11.49 -12.06
CA PRO A 98 -5.05 -10.51 -13.03
C PRO A 98 -6.12 -9.96 -13.98
N GLU A 99 -7.08 -10.79 -14.37
CA GLU A 99 -8.14 -10.46 -15.33
C GLU A 99 -9.33 -9.71 -14.70
N ALA A 100 -9.27 -9.39 -13.41
CA ALA A 100 -10.32 -8.61 -12.76
C ALA A 100 -10.50 -7.25 -13.44
N ARG A 101 -11.72 -6.98 -13.91
CA ARG A 101 -12.10 -5.71 -14.53
C ARG A 101 -12.16 -4.55 -13.52
N LEU A 102 -12.53 -4.86 -12.27
CA LEU A 102 -12.64 -3.85 -11.22
C LEU A 102 -11.37 -3.79 -10.39
N PRO A 103 -10.97 -2.59 -9.92
CA PRO A 103 -9.77 -2.40 -9.11
C PRO A 103 -9.89 -3.03 -7.71
N TYR A 104 -11.12 -3.28 -7.25
CA TYR A 104 -11.37 -3.99 -6.00
C TYR A 104 -12.72 -4.70 -5.97
N ARG A 105 -12.83 -5.69 -5.08
CA ARG A 105 -14.08 -6.32 -4.64
C ARG A 105 -14.30 -6.16 -3.14
N LEU A 106 -15.50 -6.45 -2.67
CA LEU A 106 -15.88 -6.35 -1.25
C LEU A 106 -16.09 -7.75 -0.67
N GLU A 107 -15.60 -7.95 0.54
CA GLU A 107 -15.86 -9.12 1.37
C GLU A 107 -16.14 -8.66 2.80
N ARG A 108 -16.69 -9.54 3.64
CA ARG A 108 -16.99 -9.20 5.04
C ARG A 108 -15.78 -9.37 5.96
N SER A 109 -15.05 -10.47 5.78
CA SER A 109 -13.90 -10.81 6.61
C SER A 109 -12.87 -11.59 5.79
N PRO A 110 -11.59 -11.60 6.24
CA PRO A 110 -10.56 -12.46 5.67
C PRO A 110 -10.67 -13.89 6.23
N ALA A 111 -11.87 -14.47 6.27
CA ALA A 111 -12.03 -15.84 6.75
C ALA A 111 -11.25 -16.82 5.83
N PRO A 112 -10.71 -17.94 6.36
CA PRO A 112 -9.93 -18.89 5.56
C PRO A 112 -10.63 -19.30 4.25
N GLU A 113 -11.94 -19.59 4.29
CA GLU A 113 -12.71 -20.01 3.12
C GLU A 113 -12.82 -18.89 2.07
N VAL A 114 -12.78 -17.63 2.50
CA VAL A 114 -12.73 -16.46 1.61
C VAL A 114 -11.36 -16.37 0.95
N LEU A 115 -10.28 -16.52 1.70
CA LEU A 115 -8.92 -16.48 1.13
C LEU A 115 -8.68 -17.63 0.16
N ASP A 116 -9.18 -18.83 0.47
CA ASP A 116 -9.12 -19.99 -0.42
C ASP A 116 -9.85 -19.71 -1.73
N ARG A 117 -11.08 -19.17 -1.67
CA ARG A 117 -11.83 -18.75 -2.86
C ARG A 117 -11.13 -17.65 -3.65
N LEU A 118 -10.39 -16.77 -2.97
CA LEU A 118 -9.58 -15.72 -3.60
C LEU A 118 -8.27 -16.25 -4.19
N GLY A 119 -7.94 -17.53 -4.00
CA GLY A 119 -6.79 -18.19 -4.61
C GLY A 119 -5.49 -18.11 -3.82
N TYR A 120 -5.56 -17.85 -2.51
CA TYR A 120 -4.37 -17.73 -1.66
C TYR A 120 -3.48 -18.99 -1.65
N GLY A 121 -4.08 -20.17 -1.82
CA GLY A 121 -3.34 -21.44 -1.93
C GLY A 121 -2.34 -21.52 -3.09
N ARG A 122 -2.48 -20.68 -4.13
CA ARG A 122 -1.53 -20.59 -5.27
C ARG A 122 -0.89 -19.22 -5.41
N PHE A 123 -1.13 -18.31 -4.47
CA PHE A 123 -0.69 -16.92 -4.63
C PHE A 123 0.83 -16.82 -4.62
N GLY A 124 1.52 -17.64 -3.82
CA GLY A 124 2.98 -17.71 -3.82
C GLY A 124 3.59 -18.02 -5.20
N GLU A 125 2.99 -18.96 -5.95
CA GLU A 125 3.43 -19.33 -7.30
C GLU A 125 3.30 -18.19 -8.31
N LEU A 126 2.32 -17.30 -8.11
CA LEU A 126 2.16 -16.10 -8.92
C LEU A 126 3.19 -15.05 -8.52
N ILE A 127 3.38 -14.82 -7.22
CA ILE A 127 4.29 -13.80 -6.67
C ILE A 127 5.69 -13.96 -7.23
N VAL A 128 6.24 -15.19 -7.23
CA VAL A 128 7.62 -15.44 -7.66
C VAL A 128 7.89 -15.14 -9.15
N ARG A 129 6.85 -15.01 -9.97
CA ARG A 129 6.95 -14.72 -11.41
C ARG A 129 7.17 -13.23 -11.72
N TYR A 130 6.97 -12.37 -10.73
CA TYR A 130 7.07 -10.91 -10.90
C TYR A 130 8.11 -10.34 -9.95
N ASP A 131 8.63 -9.18 -10.30
CA ASP A 131 9.57 -8.43 -9.46
C ASP A 131 8.83 -7.37 -8.64
N VAL A 132 7.70 -6.86 -9.18
CA VAL A 132 6.80 -5.91 -8.52
C VAL A 132 5.35 -6.26 -8.82
N ILE A 133 4.53 -6.30 -7.77
CA ILE A 133 3.07 -6.41 -7.86
C ILE A 133 2.46 -5.19 -7.17
N LEU A 134 1.61 -4.46 -7.88
CA LEU A 134 0.91 -3.27 -7.39
C LEU A 134 -0.61 -3.52 -7.37
N PRO A 135 -1.40 -2.73 -6.64
CA PRO A 135 -2.83 -2.69 -6.84
C PRO A 135 -3.16 -2.20 -8.26
N LYS A 136 -4.24 -2.71 -8.84
CA LYS A 136 -4.86 -2.11 -10.02
C LYS A 136 -5.17 -0.65 -9.72
N GLY A 137 -4.62 0.23 -10.56
CA GLY A 137 -4.81 1.67 -10.42
C GLY A 137 -6.26 2.09 -10.62
N GLU A 138 -6.67 3.17 -9.97
CA GLU A 138 -8.01 3.75 -10.14
C GLU A 138 -7.92 5.04 -10.96
N ASN A 139 -8.64 5.08 -12.08
CA ASN A 139 -8.73 6.31 -12.88
C ASN A 139 -9.65 7.31 -12.18
N MET A 140 -9.05 8.42 -11.73
CA MET A 140 -9.75 9.50 -11.06
C MET A 140 -10.36 10.49 -12.03
N HIS A 141 -9.98 10.46 -13.32
CA HIS A 141 -10.40 11.36 -14.39
C HIS A 141 -9.96 12.82 -14.21
N LEU A 142 -8.93 13.05 -13.39
CA LEU A 142 -8.19 14.30 -13.28
C LEU A 142 -6.71 13.97 -12.98
N PRO A 143 -5.78 14.91 -13.24
CA PRO A 143 -4.36 14.72 -12.90
C PRO A 143 -4.15 14.31 -11.44
N VAL A 144 -3.24 13.38 -11.18
CA VAL A 144 -2.91 12.87 -9.83
C VAL A 144 -2.53 14.02 -8.89
N TRP A 145 -1.75 15.00 -9.36
CA TRP A 145 -1.40 16.18 -8.56
C TRP A 145 -2.63 16.97 -8.13
N LYS A 146 -3.58 17.16 -9.04
CA LYS A 146 -4.82 17.89 -8.78
C LYS A 146 -5.72 17.09 -7.84
N HIS A 147 -5.74 15.76 -7.98
CA HIS A 147 -6.46 14.89 -7.07
C HIS A 147 -5.89 14.97 -5.64
N TYR A 148 -4.57 15.07 -5.48
CA TYR A 148 -3.95 15.31 -4.17
C TYR A 148 -4.39 16.66 -3.61
N ALA A 149 -4.18 17.74 -4.35
CA ALA A 149 -4.44 19.10 -3.87
C ALA A 149 -5.92 19.36 -3.52
N GLN A 150 -6.85 18.63 -4.14
CA GLN A 150 -8.30 18.75 -3.88
C GLN A 150 -8.84 17.71 -2.89
N ALA A 151 -8.01 16.79 -2.42
CA ALA A 151 -8.45 15.78 -1.46
C ALA A 151 -8.64 16.43 -0.08
N PRO A 152 -9.70 16.07 0.67
CA PRO A 152 -9.81 16.48 2.06
C PRO A 152 -8.56 16.09 2.85
N PHE A 153 -8.13 16.95 3.76
CA PHE A 153 -6.98 16.72 4.64
C PHE A 153 -5.62 16.61 3.92
N HIS A 154 -5.52 17.12 2.70
CA HIS A 154 -4.29 17.19 1.92
C HIS A 154 -3.99 18.65 1.55
N HIS A 155 -2.72 19.03 1.54
CA HIS A 155 -2.27 20.35 1.09
C HIS A 155 -1.43 20.22 -0.18
N GLY A 156 -1.74 21.00 -1.21
CA GLY A 156 -1.03 20.90 -2.50
C GLY A 156 0.46 21.27 -2.38
N GLU A 157 0.77 22.10 -1.40
CA GLU A 157 2.09 22.55 -1.00
C GLU A 157 2.96 21.37 -0.55
N ASP A 158 2.40 20.38 0.15
CA ASP A 158 3.14 19.19 0.60
C ASP A 158 3.65 18.36 -0.58
N LEU A 159 2.77 18.14 -1.55
CA LEU A 159 3.11 17.40 -2.76
C LEU A 159 4.12 18.18 -3.61
N SER A 160 4.01 19.51 -3.63
CA SER A 160 4.96 20.37 -4.34
C SER A 160 6.34 20.28 -3.69
N LEU A 161 6.40 20.39 -2.35
CA LEU A 161 7.64 20.29 -1.59
C LEU A 161 8.31 18.92 -1.76
N VAL A 162 7.58 17.80 -1.65
CA VAL A 162 8.20 16.47 -1.83
C VAL A 162 8.65 16.24 -3.28
N ARG A 163 7.95 16.84 -4.25
CA ARG A 163 8.38 16.81 -5.66
C ARG A 163 9.67 17.58 -5.84
N ASP A 164 9.82 18.76 -5.25
CA ASP A 164 11.03 19.56 -5.37
C ASP A 164 12.22 18.84 -4.71
N ILE A 165 12.03 18.28 -3.51
CA ILE A 165 13.01 17.41 -2.84
C ILE A 165 13.40 16.23 -3.74
N LEU A 166 12.44 15.59 -4.40
CA LEU A 166 12.71 14.49 -5.33
C LEU A 166 13.59 14.95 -6.50
N LEU A 167 13.28 16.08 -7.12
CA LEU A 167 14.04 16.59 -8.28
C LEU A 167 15.43 17.09 -7.90
N GLU A 168 15.62 17.60 -6.69
CA GLU A 168 16.94 17.99 -6.15
C GLU A 168 17.84 16.77 -5.95
N ARG A 169 17.30 15.67 -5.42
CA ARG A 169 18.08 14.50 -5.00
C ARG A 169 18.20 13.42 -6.07
N HIS A 170 17.17 13.29 -6.90
CA HIS A 170 17.00 12.26 -7.90
C HIS A 170 16.46 12.86 -9.22
N PRO A 171 17.22 13.75 -9.88
CA PRO A 171 16.79 14.41 -11.11
C PRO A 171 16.45 13.41 -12.23
N GLU A 172 16.98 12.18 -12.19
CA GLU A 172 16.64 11.09 -13.09
C GLU A 172 15.17 10.67 -13.03
N PHE A 173 14.46 10.95 -11.93
CA PHE A 173 13.03 10.69 -11.77
C PHE A 173 12.13 11.78 -12.39
N ALA A 174 12.68 12.88 -12.93
CA ALA A 174 11.89 14.00 -13.43
C ALA A 174 10.81 13.57 -14.43
N GLY A 175 11.19 12.74 -15.42
CA GLY A 175 10.26 12.23 -16.41
C GLY A 175 9.19 11.28 -15.85
N ALA A 176 9.53 10.48 -14.84
CA ALA A 176 8.56 9.62 -14.16
C ALA A 176 7.58 10.41 -13.29
N ALA A 177 8.10 11.39 -12.54
CA ALA A 177 7.30 12.29 -11.72
C ALA A 177 6.30 13.07 -12.57
N GLU A 178 6.76 13.68 -13.67
CA GLU A 178 5.90 14.40 -14.59
C GLU A 178 4.82 13.49 -15.21
N ALA A 179 5.22 12.31 -15.72
CA ALA A 179 4.29 11.37 -16.34
C ALA A 179 3.21 10.88 -15.36
N TYR A 180 3.60 10.51 -14.13
CA TYR A 180 2.64 10.01 -13.14
C TYR A 180 1.74 11.13 -12.59
N LEU A 181 2.32 12.27 -12.19
CA LEU A 181 1.57 13.34 -11.56
C LEU A 181 0.55 13.99 -12.51
N ASN A 182 0.86 14.06 -13.81
CA ASN A 182 -0.07 14.53 -14.84
C ASN A 182 -1.02 13.45 -15.39
N GLY A 183 -0.72 12.17 -15.13
CA GLY A 183 -1.62 11.05 -15.40
C GLY A 183 -2.87 11.10 -14.52
N SER A 184 -3.85 10.23 -14.80
CA SER A 184 -5.12 10.21 -14.07
C SER A 184 -5.36 8.95 -13.23
N VAL A 185 -4.40 8.03 -13.20
CA VAL A 185 -4.50 6.74 -12.52
C VAL A 185 -3.74 6.80 -11.20
N CYS A 186 -4.44 6.62 -10.09
CA CYS A 186 -3.86 6.62 -8.74
C CYS A 186 -3.66 5.19 -8.22
N TYR A 187 -2.54 4.96 -7.53
CA TYR A 187 -2.33 3.79 -6.68
C TYR A 187 -2.59 4.18 -5.22
N PHE A 188 -3.59 3.54 -4.58
CA PHE A 188 -4.01 3.91 -3.23
C PHE A 188 -3.64 2.85 -2.20
N GLY A 189 -3.22 3.32 -1.02
CA GLY A 189 -3.00 2.53 0.19
C GLY A 189 -1.64 1.86 0.28
N ASN A 190 -0.58 2.36 -0.36
CA ASN A 190 0.79 1.81 -0.19
C ASN A 190 0.89 0.27 -0.25
N LEU A 191 0.00 -0.37 -1.03
CA LEU A 191 -0.02 -1.82 -1.17
C LEU A 191 0.94 -2.20 -2.28
N PHE A 192 1.76 -3.21 -2.02
CA PHE A 192 2.62 -3.80 -3.04
C PHE A 192 3.14 -5.15 -2.57
N ILE A 193 3.73 -5.90 -3.51
CA ILE A 193 4.61 -7.02 -3.23
C ILE A 193 5.84 -6.84 -4.12
N MET A 194 7.03 -6.79 -3.54
CA MET A 194 8.27 -6.53 -4.25
C MET A 194 9.28 -7.62 -3.94
N ARG A 195 10.04 -8.04 -4.95
CA ARG A 195 11.25 -8.86 -4.73
C ARG A 195 12.25 -8.06 -3.88
N ARG A 196 13.03 -8.76 -3.05
CA ARG A 196 14.03 -8.19 -2.12
C ARG A 196 14.82 -7.04 -2.73
N ALA A 197 15.44 -7.23 -3.89
CA ALA A 197 16.25 -6.18 -4.53
C ALA A 197 15.46 -4.90 -4.81
N VAL A 198 14.23 -5.01 -5.33
CA VAL A 198 13.37 -3.85 -5.63
C VAL A 198 12.86 -3.20 -4.36
N PHE A 199 12.45 -4.00 -3.37
CA PHE A 199 12.01 -3.49 -2.07
C PHE A 199 13.10 -2.68 -1.36
N GLN A 200 14.32 -3.23 -1.33
CA GLN A 200 15.47 -2.58 -0.69
C GLN A 200 15.82 -1.26 -1.37
N ALA A 201 15.85 -1.24 -2.72
CA ALA A 201 16.07 -0.02 -3.49
C ALA A 201 14.94 1.01 -3.28
N TYR A 202 13.69 0.56 -3.24
CA TYR A 202 12.53 1.43 -3.00
C TYR A 202 12.59 2.08 -1.62
N CYS A 203 12.89 1.33 -0.56
CA CYS A 203 13.01 1.88 0.79
C CYS A 203 14.20 2.85 0.92
N ALA A 204 15.34 2.51 0.32
CA ALA A 204 16.52 3.38 0.30
C ALA A 204 16.27 4.70 -0.46
N TRP A 205 15.34 4.72 -1.40
CA TRP A 205 14.88 5.92 -2.10
C TRP A 205 13.79 6.68 -1.33
N LEU A 206 12.76 5.98 -0.85
CA LEU A 206 11.56 6.57 -0.24
C LEU A 206 11.86 7.27 1.09
N PHE A 207 12.49 6.57 2.04
CA PHE A 207 12.61 7.07 3.41
C PHE A 207 13.49 8.32 3.53
N PRO A 208 14.60 8.46 2.78
CA PRO A 208 15.35 9.71 2.79
C PRO A 208 14.56 10.89 2.23
N LEU A 209 13.69 10.69 1.24
CA LEU A 209 12.81 11.75 0.72
C LEU A 209 11.82 12.22 1.78
N LEU A 210 11.17 11.28 2.49
CA LEU A 210 10.24 11.60 3.57
C LEU A 210 10.95 12.24 4.78
N ALA A 211 12.16 11.80 5.11
CA ALA A 211 12.96 12.42 6.17
C ALA A 211 13.35 13.87 5.83
N GLU A 212 13.65 14.16 4.58
CA GLU A 212 13.91 15.54 4.12
C GLU A 212 12.62 16.37 4.13
N PHE A 213 11.48 15.77 3.78
CA PHE A 213 10.17 16.42 3.89
C PHE A 213 9.88 16.80 5.34
N ASP A 214 10.03 15.86 6.29
CA ASP A 214 9.88 16.11 7.74
C ASP A 214 10.75 17.28 8.24
N ALA A 215 11.95 17.45 7.65
CA ALA A 215 12.87 18.50 8.05
C ALA A 215 12.50 19.89 7.51
N ARG A 216 11.76 19.95 6.40
CA ARG A 216 11.40 21.20 5.70
C ARG A 216 9.95 21.63 5.90
N ALA A 217 9.03 20.68 6.09
CA ALA A 217 7.61 20.96 6.18
C ALA A 217 7.21 21.48 7.57
N ASP A 218 6.31 22.47 7.61
CA ASP A 218 5.63 22.87 8.84
C ASP A 218 4.24 22.22 8.91
N THR A 219 4.15 21.15 9.70
CA THR A 219 2.88 20.43 9.94
C THR A 219 2.27 20.76 11.30
N SER A 220 2.73 21.82 11.98
CA SER A 220 2.30 22.14 13.36
C SER A 220 0.80 22.44 13.46
N GLY A 221 0.23 23.04 12.41
CA GLY A 221 -1.19 23.38 12.32
C GLY A 221 -2.10 22.20 11.93
N TYR A 222 -1.57 21.02 11.66
CA TYR A 222 -2.35 19.93 11.08
C TYR A 222 -3.26 19.24 12.10
N SER A 223 -4.50 18.99 11.67
CA SER A 223 -5.43 18.08 12.34
C SER A 223 -4.86 16.65 12.43
N PRO A 224 -5.43 15.77 13.28
CA PRO A 224 -5.01 14.37 13.32
C PRO A 224 -5.05 13.65 11.96
N GLN A 225 -5.98 14.02 11.07
CA GLN A 225 -6.11 13.43 9.73
C GLN A 225 -5.09 13.98 8.75
N GLU A 226 -4.79 15.29 8.80
CA GLU A 226 -3.77 15.94 7.98
C GLU A 226 -2.36 15.50 8.38
N ARG A 227 -2.12 15.25 9.68
CA ARG A 227 -0.83 14.75 10.18
C ARG A 227 -0.37 13.45 9.52
N ARG A 228 -1.24 12.72 8.82
CA ARG A 228 -0.93 11.51 8.05
C ARG A 228 -0.28 11.80 6.68
N VAL A 229 0.22 13.02 6.49
CA VAL A 229 0.78 13.55 5.25
C VAL A 229 1.84 12.63 4.65
N ASP A 230 2.77 12.08 5.43
CA ASP A 230 3.80 11.15 4.93
C ASP A 230 3.18 9.91 4.28
N GLY A 231 2.13 9.34 4.90
CA GLY A 231 1.36 8.24 4.34
C GLY A 231 0.71 8.60 3.00
N TYR A 232 0.17 9.82 2.87
CA TYR A 232 -0.44 10.31 1.63
C TYR A 232 0.59 10.58 0.53
N LEU A 233 1.73 11.18 0.89
CA LEU A 233 2.84 11.45 -0.03
C LEU A 233 3.46 10.14 -0.53
N ALA A 234 3.63 9.15 0.34
CA ALA A 234 4.15 7.83 -0.04
C ALA A 234 3.29 7.12 -1.08
N GLU A 235 1.97 7.31 -1.09
CA GLU A 235 1.11 6.77 -2.16
C GLU A 235 1.46 7.37 -3.53
N ARG A 236 1.81 8.66 -3.56
CA ARG A 236 2.19 9.35 -4.80
C ARG A 236 3.62 8.96 -5.19
N LEU A 237 4.54 8.90 -4.23
CA LEU A 237 5.92 8.45 -4.45
C LEU A 237 5.97 6.99 -4.94
N LEU A 238 5.13 6.08 -4.43
CA LEU A 238 5.01 4.72 -4.96
C LEU A 238 4.61 4.72 -6.44
N GLY A 239 3.65 5.56 -6.82
CA GLY A 239 3.24 5.70 -8.21
C GLY A 239 4.33 6.28 -9.12
N ILE A 240 5.07 7.27 -8.64
CA ILE A 240 6.24 7.83 -9.33
C ILE A 240 7.32 6.75 -9.50
N TYR A 241 7.63 6.00 -8.44
CA TYR A 241 8.60 4.91 -8.48
C TYR A 241 8.19 3.82 -9.46
N ALA A 242 6.91 3.43 -9.46
CA ALA A 242 6.37 2.50 -10.44
C ALA A 242 6.43 3.04 -11.88
N ALA A 243 6.28 4.34 -12.10
CA ALA A 243 6.46 4.95 -13.41
C ALA A 243 7.92 4.92 -13.85
N GLN A 244 8.87 5.14 -12.94
CA GLN A 244 10.30 5.03 -13.24
C GLN A 244 10.70 3.61 -13.63
N LEU A 245 10.28 2.61 -12.84
CA LEU A 245 10.53 1.20 -13.14
C LEU A 245 10.03 0.78 -14.53
N ARG A 246 8.86 1.29 -14.95
CA ARG A 246 8.32 1.04 -16.30
C ARG A 246 9.16 1.69 -17.40
N ARG A 247 9.75 2.86 -17.12
CA ARG A 247 10.60 3.60 -18.08
C ARG A 247 11.96 2.93 -18.27
N GLU A 248 12.57 2.48 -17.18
CA GLU A 248 13.85 1.77 -17.21
C GLU A 248 13.71 0.37 -17.81
N GLY A 249 12.56 -0.27 -17.61
CA GLY A 249 12.32 -1.64 -18.05
C GLY A 249 13.09 -2.66 -17.21
N GLY A 250 13.20 -3.90 -17.69
CA GLY A 250 13.96 -4.95 -17.02
C GLY A 250 13.32 -5.56 -15.76
N VAL A 251 12.23 -4.99 -15.25
CA VAL A 251 11.43 -5.56 -14.15
C VAL A 251 10.08 -6.08 -14.64
N ARG A 252 9.69 -7.28 -14.19
CA ARG A 252 8.38 -7.86 -14.48
C ARG A 252 7.36 -7.32 -13.49
N MET A 253 6.39 -6.58 -13.99
CA MET A 253 5.36 -5.95 -13.17
C MET A 253 3.99 -6.58 -13.37
N LEU A 254 3.20 -6.66 -12.31
CA LEU A 254 1.79 -7.09 -12.34
C LEU A 254 0.92 -6.11 -11.55
N GLU A 255 -0.30 -5.89 -12.03
CA GLU A 255 -1.33 -5.20 -11.25
C GLU A 255 -2.45 -6.18 -10.85
N LEU A 256 -2.70 -6.29 -9.54
CA LEU A 256 -3.74 -7.15 -8.98
C LEU A 256 -4.88 -6.32 -8.37
N PRO A 257 -6.13 -6.80 -8.47
CA PRO A 257 -7.23 -6.19 -7.74
C PRO A 257 -7.04 -6.33 -6.23
N ARG A 258 -7.70 -5.45 -5.48
CA ARG A 258 -7.78 -5.53 -4.01
C ARG A 258 -9.07 -6.20 -3.56
N VAL A 259 -9.04 -6.88 -2.43
CA VAL A 259 -10.24 -7.21 -1.65
C VAL A 259 -10.33 -6.25 -0.48
N HIS A 260 -11.50 -5.64 -0.26
CA HIS A 260 -11.78 -4.81 0.90
C HIS A 260 -12.66 -5.58 1.89
N PHE A 261 -12.19 -5.77 3.11
CA PHE A 261 -12.95 -6.37 4.21
C PHE A 261 -13.70 -5.29 4.97
N LEU A 262 -15.01 -5.45 5.10
CA LEU A 262 -15.89 -4.45 5.70
C LEU A 262 -16.81 -5.09 6.73
N SER A 263 -17.17 -4.31 7.76
CA SER A 263 -18.24 -4.66 8.69
C SER A 263 -19.52 -5.02 7.91
N ARG A 264 -20.42 -5.79 8.53
CA ARG A 264 -21.67 -6.20 7.84
C ARG A 264 -22.44 -4.99 7.31
N GLU A 265 -22.56 -3.93 8.11
CA GLU A 265 -23.28 -2.71 7.72
C GLU A 265 -22.57 -1.97 6.57
N ASP A 266 -21.25 -1.75 6.69
CA ASP A 266 -20.47 -1.05 5.68
C ASP A 266 -20.41 -1.83 4.37
N TYR A 267 -20.38 -3.16 4.45
CA TYR A 267 -20.43 -4.04 3.28
C TYR A 267 -21.70 -3.77 2.45
N PHE A 268 -22.88 -3.77 3.08
CA PHE A 268 -24.13 -3.52 2.37
C PHE A 268 -24.22 -2.09 1.83
N ARG A 269 -23.84 -1.10 2.65
CA ARG A 269 -23.79 0.32 2.22
C ARG A 269 -22.87 0.51 1.01
N GLN A 270 -21.64 -0.01 1.09
CA GLN A 270 -20.65 0.13 0.03
C GLN A 270 -21.01 -0.68 -1.22
N ARG A 271 -21.66 -1.84 -1.06
CA ARG A 271 -22.16 -2.63 -2.19
C ARG A 271 -23.25 -1.90 -2.96
N LEU A 272 -24.21 -1.29 -2.27
CA LEU A 272 -25.24 -0.43 -2.89
C LEU A 272 -24.60 0.76 -3.61
N LEU A 273 -23.63 1.43 -2.97
CA LEU A 273 -22.90 2.53 -3.58
C LEU A 273 -22.15 2.09 -4.84
N ASN A 274 -21.46 0.95 -4.80
CA ASN A 274 -20.72 0.43 -5.96
C ASN A 274 -21.64 0.01 -7.12
N ALA A 275 -22.86 -0.47 -6.83
CA ALA A 275 -23.84 -0.79 -7.86
C ALA A 275 -24.32 0.47 -8.59
N ALA A 276 -24.53 1.58 -7.86
CA ALA A 276 -24.92 2.86 -8.45
C ALA A 276 -23.76 3.62 -9.11
N LEU A 277 -22.58 3.55 -8.49
CA LEU A 277 -21.36 4.28 -8.84
C LEU A 277 -20.14 3.34 -8.81
N PRO A 278 -19.92 2.55 -9.88
CA PRO A 278 -18.82 1.60 -9.92
C PRO A 278 -17.44 2.25 -9.68
N PRO A 279 -16.50 1.54 -9.03
CA PRO A 279 -15.13 2.01 -8.85
C PRO A 279 -14.46 2.40 -10.17
N GLY A 280 -13.70 3.49 -10.15
CA GLY A 280 -13.04 4.05 -11.35
C GLY A 280 -13.98 4.63 -12.42
N SER A 281 -15.31 4.60 -12.25
CA SER A 281 -16.24 5.14 -13.25
C SER A 281 -16.24 6.68 -13.28
N ARG A 282 -16.44 7.26 -14.47
CA ARG A 282 -16.61 8.72 -14.64
C ARG A 282 -17.74 9.26 -13.76
N ARG A 283 -18.88 8.56 -13.71
CA ARG A 283 -20.04 8.95 -12.89
C ARG A 283 -19.67 9.08 -11.42
N ARG A 284 -18.88 8.15 -10.87
CA ARG A 284 -18.38 8.23 -9.49
C ARG A 284 -17.49 9.44 -9.27
N SER A 285 -16.59 9.72 -10.22
CA SER A 285 -15.70 10.89 -10.15
C SER A 285 -16.48 12.21 -10.16
N VAL A 286 -17.46 12.38 -11.06
CA VAL A 286 -18.33 13.57 -11.11
C VAL A 286 -19.09 13.77 -9.80
N VAL A 287 -19.70 12.72 -9.25
CA VAL A 287 -20.43 12.81 -7.97
C VAL A 287 -19.51 13.19 -6.80
N LYS A 288 -18.27 12.69 -6.79
CA LYS A 288 -17.26 13.09 -5.80
C LYS A 288 -16.85 14.56 -5.97
N GLY A 289 -16.60 15.01 -7.20
CA GLY A 289 -16.26 16.41 -7.49
C GLY A 289 -17.34 17.40 -7.05
N LEU A 290 -18.62 17.05 -7.24
CA LEU A 290 -19.76 17.87 -6.79
C LEU A 290 -19.92 17.93 -5.26
N ARG A 291 -19.35 16.96 -4.53
CA ARG A 291 -19.33 16.95 -3.06
C ARG A 291 -18.09 17.64 -2.48
N GLY A 292 -16.97 17.62 -3.20
CA GLY A 292 -15.72 18.30 -2.82
C GLY A 292 -15.74 19.82 -3.01
N GLY A 293 -16.62 20.35 -3.86
CA GLY A 293 -16.81 21.81 -4.04
C GLY A 293 -17.78 22.48 -3.05
N ARG A 294 -18.11 21.83 -1.94
CA ARG A 294 -19.02 22.35 -0.89
C ARG A 294 -18.38 22.36 0.51
N GLY A 295 -17.06 22.45 0.57
CA GLY A 295 -16.29 22.67 1.80
C GLY A 295 -15.58 24.00 1.71
#